data_AF-A0A2K0XYV4-F1
#
_entry.id   AF-A0A2K0XYV4-F1
#
_cell.length_a   1.000
_cell.length_b   1.000
_cell.length_c   1.000
_cell.angle_alpha   90.00
_cell.angle_beta   90.00
_cell.angle_gamma   90.00
#
_symmetry.space_group_name_H-M   'P 1'
#
loop_
_entity.id
_entity.type
_entity.pdbx_description
1 polymer ?
#
loop_
_entity_poly.entity_id
_entity_poly.type
_entity_poly.pdbx_seq_one_letter_code
_entity_poly.pdbx_strand_id
1 'polypeptide(L)' 'MPFVTMGALNGANVRVGLEDSLFAGKGKLATSNAEQVALIRSILELLSLEVATAEETRAILDLKGADNVAF' A
#
# COMPACT_ATOMS: atom_id res chain seq x y z
N MET A 1 6.08 -0.26 8.68
CA MET A 1 4.81 -0.88 9.10
C MET A 1 4.08 -0.11 10.19
N PRO A 2 4.65 0.24 11.36
CA PRO A 2 3.86 0.82 12.45
C PRO A 2 3.07 2.09 12.07
N PHE A 3 3.72 3.04 11.38
CA PHE A 3 3.07 4.28 10.94
C PHE A 3 1.93 4.05 9.94
N VAL A 4 2.12 3.18 8.96
CA VAL A 4 1.09 2.90 7.94
C VAL A 4 -0.09 2.13 8.55
N THR A 5 0.15 1.22 9.49
CA THR A 5 -0.92 0.55 10.24
C THR A 5 -1.70 1.53 11.11
N MET A 6 -1.02 2.44 11.81
CA MET A 6 -1.68 3.51 12.57
C MET A 6 -2.53 4.40 11.65
N GLY A 7 -2.02 4.79 10.48
CA GLY A 7 -2.77 5.54 9.48
C GLY A 7 -4.05 4.81 9.06
N ALA A 8 -3.93 3.53 8.70
CA ALA A 8 -5.08 2.71 8.30
C ALA A 8 -6.16 2.61 9.39
N LEU A 9 -5.78 2.46 10.65
CA LEU A 9 -6.72 2.45 11.79
C LEU A 9 -7.51 3.77 11.92
N ASN A 10 -6.96 4.88 11.43
CA ASN A 10 -7.60 6.19 11.43
C ASN A 10 -8.25 6.54 10.08
N GLY A 11 -8.40 5.56 9.18
CA GLY A 11 -9.03 5.75 7.87
C GLY A 11 -8.13 6.38 6.79
N ALA A 12 -6.81 6.42 7.00
CA ALA A 12 -5.87 6.91 6.00
C ALA A 12 -5.43 5.82 5.01
N ASN A 13 -5.02 6.23 3.81
CA ASN A 13 -4.35 5.37 2.84
C ASN A 13 -2.91 5.06 3.27
N VAL A 14 -2.36 3.96 2.77
CA VAL A 14 -1.00 3.49 3.11
C VAL A 14 -0.05 3.52 1.92
N ARG A 15 1.23 3.81 2.17
CA ARG A 15 2.32 3.72 1.19
C ARG A 15 3.45 2.85 1.76
N VAL A 16 3.95 1.94 0.95
CA VAL A 16 5.11 1.09 1.26
C VAL A 16 5.99 0.97 0.02
N GLY A 17 7.26 0.64 0.19
CA GLY A 17 8.19 0.38 -0.90
C GLY A 17 9.65 0.50 -0.45
N LEU A 18 10.55 -0.05 -1.26
CA LEU A 18 11.99 0.01 -1.07
C LEU A 18 12.53 1.45 -1.12
N GLU A 19 11.77 2.36 -1.74
CA GLU A 19 12.02 3.82 -1.70
C GLU A 19 11.99 4.35 -0.26
N ASP A 20 11.03 3.89 0.55
CA ASP A 20 10.82 4.37 1.91
C ASP A 20 11.60 3.54 2.95
N SER A 21 11.80 2.24 2.69
CA SER A 21 12.53 1.35 3.59
C SER A 21 13.10 0.11 2.89
N LEU A 22 14.36 -0.22 3.17
CA LEU A 22 15.02 -1.44 2.67
C LEU A 22 14.64 -2.72 3.43
N PHE A 23 13.80 -2.64 4.47
CA PHE A 23 13.57 -3.74 5.40
C PHE A 23 12.13 -4.28 5.34
N ALA A 24 11.98 -5.60 5.42
CA ALA A 24 10.71 -6.30 5.60
C ALA A 24 10.40 -6.60 7.09
N GLY A 25 11.34 -6.29 7.98
CA GLY A 25 11.25 -6.48 9.42
C GLY A 25 12.55 -6.12 10.11
N LYS A 26 12.58 -6.17 11.44
CA LYS A 26 13.78 -5.82 12.21
C LYS A 26 14.95 -6.71 11.79
N GLY A 27 15.96 -6.12 11.18
CA GLY A 27 17.17 -6.82 10.71
C GLY A 27 16.97 -7.71 9.47
N LYS A 28 15.79 -7.68 8.82
CA LYS A 28 15.52 -8.45 7.61
C LYS A 28 15.37 -7.51 6.42
N LEU A 29 16.34 -7.52 5.50
CA LEU A 29 16.22 -6.80 4.23
C LEU A 29 15.04 -7.36 3.44
N ALA A 30 14.26 -6.47 2.83
CA ALA A 30 13.21 -6.86 1.90
C ALA A 30 13.85 -7.32 0.58
N THR A 31 13.33 -8.41 0.04
CA THR A 31 13.80 -8.97 -1.23
C THR A 31 13.10 -8.34 -2.45
N SER A 32 11.95 -7.69 -2.23
CA SER A 32 11.18 -7.00 -3.26
C SER A 32 10.19 -5.99 -2.66
N ASN A 33 9.72 -5.03 -3.47
CA ASN A 33 8.57 -4.20 -3.11
C ASN A 33 7.32 -5.04 -2.82
N ALA A 34 7.12 -6.14 -3.57
CA ALA A 34 5.98 -7.02 -3.40
C ALA A 34 5.93 -7.67 -2.00
N GLU A 35 7.08 -7.96 -1.39
CA GLU A 35 7.15 -8.48 -0.01
C GLU A 35 6.54 -7.49 0.99
N GLN A 36 6.82 -6.20 0.84
CA GLN A 36 6.27 -5.16 1.71
C GLN A 36 4.78 -4.91 1.44
N VAL A 37 4.34 -5.00 0.18
CA VAL A 37 2.92 -4.92 -0.19
C VAL A 37 2.13 -6.09 0.43
N ALA A 38 2.65 -7.32 0.33
CA ALA A 38 2.02 -8.50 0.94
C ALA A 38 1.95 -8.37 2.47
N LEU A 39 3.00 -7.84 3.10
CA LEU A 39 3.02 -7.63 4.56
C LEU A 39 1.93 -6.65 5.00
N ILE A 40 1.84 -5.47 4.38
CA ILE A 40 0.80 -4.50 4.78
C ILE A 40 -0.60 -5.01 4.45
N ARG A 41 -0.79 -5.68 3.31
CA ARG A 41 -2.08 -6.29 2.95
C ARG A 41 -2.56 -7.29 4.00
N SER A 42 -1.69 -8.17 4.48
CA SER A 42 -2.06 -9.14 5.53
C SER A 42 -2.51 -8.46 6.82
N ILE A 43 -1.91 -7.33 7.18
CA ILE A 43 -2.32 -6.53 8.35
C ILE A 43 -3.69 -5.89 8.12
N LEU A 44 -3.93 -5.30 6.94
CA LEU A 44 -5.21 -4.68 6.60
C LEU A 44 -6.36 -5.69 6.61
N GLU A 45 -6.15 -6.88 6.04
CA GLU A 45 -7.14 -7.96 6.03
C GLU A 45 -7.50 -8.41 7.46
N LEU A 46 -6.52 -8.52 8.36
CA LEU A 46 -6.76 -8.82 9.79
C LEU A 46 -7.52 -7.70 10.51
N LEU A 47 -7.44 -6.46 10.04
CA LEU A 47 -8.20 -5.32 10.54
C LEU A 47 -9.60 -5.21 9.90
N SER A 48 -10.02 -6.20 9.10
CA SER A 48 -11.26 -6.17 8.32
C SER A 48 -11.36 -4.98 7.36
N LEU A 49 -10.21 -4.53 6.84
CA LEU A 49 -10.12 -3.50 5.81
C LEU A 49 -9.86 -4.14 4.45
N GLU A 50 -10.42 -3.55 3.40
CA GLU A 50 -10.25 -4.00 2.02
C GLU A 50 -9.22 -3.15 1.27
N VAL A 51 -8.49 -3.76 0.33
CA VAL A 51 -7.51 -3.07 -0.51
C VAL A 51 -8.18 -2.67 -1.82
N ALA A 52 -8.21 -1.37 -2.10
CA ALA A 52 -8.75 -0.85 -3.35
C ALA A 52 -7.97 -1.39 -4.56
N THR A 53 -8.71 -1.82 -5.57
CA THR A 53 -8.22 -2.08 -6.92
C THR A 53 -7.76 -0.79 -7.59
N ALA A 54 -7.03 -0.92 -8.70
CA ALA A 54 -6.62 0.24 -9.48
C ALA A 54 -7.80 1.02 -10.07
N GLU A 55 -8.93 0.35 -10.37
CA GLU A 55 -10.15 1.01 -10.86
C GLU A 55 -10.81 1.83 -9.74
N GLU A 56 -11.01 1.23 -8.57
CA GLU A 56 -11.55 1.93 -7.38
C GLU A 56 -10.66 3.11 -6.97
N THR A 57 -9.34 2.94 -7.00
CA THR A 57 -8.40 4.02 -6.71
C THR A 57 -8.59 5.21 -7.65
N ARG A 58 -8.83 4.97 -8.95
CA ARG A 58 -9.10 6.04 -9.92
C ARG A 58 -10.42 6.74 -9.61
N ALA A 59 -11.46 6.01 -9.22
CA ALA A 59 -12.74 6.60 -8.85
C ALA A 59 -12.65 7.43 -7.55
N ILE A 60 -12.00 6.91 -6.51
CA ILE A 60 -11.81 7.58 -5.21
C ILE A 60 -11.06 8.90 -5.37
N LEU A 61 -10.04 8.93 -6.23
CA LEU A 61 -9.15 10.07 -6.44
C LEU A 61 -9.54 10.95 -7.63
N ASP A 62 -10.67 10.67 -8.30
CA ASP A 62 -11.12 11.36 -9.52
C ASP A 62 -10.03 11.49 -10.60
N LEU A 63 -9.38 10.35 -10.91
CA LEU A 63 -8.28 10.32 -11.86
C LEU A 63 -8.79 10.18 -13.30
N LYS A 64 -8.06 10.83 -14.22
CA LYS A 64 -8.35 10.88 -15.66
C LYS A 64 -8.43 9.54 -16.40
N GLY A 65 -8.18 8.38 -15.78
CA GLY A 65 -8.16 7.09 -16.47
C GLY A 65 -6.80 6.69 -17.05
N ALA A 66 -6.60 5.38 -17.23
CA ALA A 66 -5.32 4.82 -17.68
C ALA A 66 -4.96 5.24 -19.12
N ASP A 67 -5.94 5.32 -20.02
CA ASP A 67 -5.70 5.58 -21.45
C ASP A 67 -5.50 7.08 -21.77
N ASN A 68 -5.66 7.96 -20.77
CA ASN A 68 -5.52 9.41 -20.92
C ASN A 68 -4.13 9.91 -20.46
N VAL A 69 -3.09 9.10 -20.66
CA VAL A 69 -1.68 9.39 -20.38
C VAL A 69 -0.83 9.26 -21.65
N ALA A 70 0.35 9.87 -21.69
CA ALA A 70 1.20 9.95 -22.89
C ALA A 70 2.48 9.09 -22.75
N PHE A 71 2.32 7.80 -22.43
CA PHE A 71 3.40 6.81 -22.36
C PHE A 71 2.90 5.42 -22.78
#